data_AF-A0A1G8RYQ0-F1
#
_entry.id   AF-A0A1G8RYQ0-F1
#
_cell.length_a   1.000
_cell.length_b   1.000
_cell.length_c   1.000
_cell.angle_alpha   90.00
_cell.angle_beta   90.00
_cell.angle_gamma   90.00
#
_symmetry.space_group_name_H-M   'P 1'
#
loop_
_entity.id
_entity.type
_entity.pdbx_description
1 polymer ?
#
loop_
_entity_poly.entity_id
_entity_poly.type
_entity_poly.pdbx_seq_one_letter_code
_entity_poly.pdbx_strand_id
1 'polypeptide(L)'
;MSTSLKLEGFAELERELAQLARPAPRKASARRALRAAAQPLAEIARDLAPRDPSGGDLAASIAVSTKLSKRQARRHRRMFANDRAAVEMFVGPGPDPAAWNQEFGNIHHGAQPFLRPAWEQDQRALLNRLKAELWTDIEKSPDPRPAACGAPQHNPALNMEEAFRALLQGSAAVTAHLPARAINWGAHPQGMGLPALVITLISEAEGLTMMGPDGLSEARLQVDCYALTARGAKDLSRAVRQVLHGYRGGGFRLITHVASRDSRSGGTNEAERPFRSSLDFITAWRAEHA
;
A
#
# COMPACT_ATOMS: atom_id res chain seq x y z
N MET A 1 -5.30 10.22 31.55
CA MET A 1 -4.14 10.35 30.65
C MET A 1 -4.62 10.02 29.25
N SER A 2 -4.30 10.85 28.25
CA SER A 2 -4.62 10.59 26.84
C SER A 2 -3.43 9.86 26.23
N THR A 3 -3.58 8.59 25.87
CA THR A 3 -2.57 7.84 25.12
C THR A 3 -2.74 8.14 23.63
N SER A 4 -1.96 9.08 23.11
CA SER A 4 -1.85 9.32 21.68
C SER A 4 -0.80 8.39 21.09
N LEU A 5 -1.22 7.47 20.22
CA LEU A 5 -0.31 6.65 19.43
C LEU A 5 -0.10 7.33 18.07
N LYS A 6 1.13 7.76 17.78
CA LYS A 6 1.47 8.33 16.48
C LYS A 6 1.79 7.18 15.53
N LEU A 7 0.98 7.03 14.50
CA LEU A 7 1.18 6.06 13.43
C LEU A 7 1.60 6.84 12.17
N GLU A 8 2.66 6.40 11.51
CA GLU A 8 3.18 7.03 10.28
C GLU A 8 2.86 6.15 9.06
N GLY A 9 2.65 6.76 7.88
CA GLY A 9 2.38 6.05 6.61
C GLY A 9 0.90 5.75 6.29
N PHE A 10 -0.06 6.08 7.16
CA PHE A 10 -1.48 5.82 6.90
C PHE A 10 -2.07 6.69 5.78
N ALA A 11 -1.60 7.94 5.61
CA ALA A 11 -2.06 8.81 4.52
C ALA A 11 -1.61 8.31 3.14
N GLU A 12 -0.41 7.75 3.07
CA GLU A 12 0.13 7.11 1.87
C GLU A 12 -0.62 5.81 1.58
N LEU A 13 -0.83 4.98 2.60
CA LEU A 13 -1.65 3.77 2.50
C LEU A 13 -3.10 4.09 2.07
N GLU A 14 -3.72 5.12 2.62
CA GLU A 14 -5.05 5.58 2.18
C GLU A 14 -5.03 6.06 0.74
N ARG A 15 -3.96 6.72 0.27
CA ARG A 15 -3.83 7.19 -1.12
C ARG A 15 -3.67 6.02 -2.10
N GLU A 16 -2.84 5.03 -1.76
CA GLU A 16 -2.63 3.81 -2.56
C GLU A 16 -3.88 2.92 -2.54
N LEU A 17 -4.48 2.68 -1.37
CA LEU A 17 -5.79 2.05 -1.26
C LEU A 17 -6.85 2.86 -2.01
N ALA A 18 -6.73 4.19 -2.06
CA ALA A 18 -7.64 5.07 -2.77
C ALA A 18 -7.56 4.95 -4.29
N GLN A 19 -6.56 4.26 -4.82
CA GLN A 19 -6.42 3.91 -6.24
C GLN A 19 -6.88 2.48 -6.53
N LEU A 20 -6.64 1.54 -5.60
CA LEU A 20 -6.79 0.08 -5.84
C LEU A 20 -8.22 -0.49 -5.77
N ALA A 21 -9.22 0.21 -5.25
CA ALA A 21 -10.59 -0.35 -5.17
C ALA A 21 -11.77 0.58 -5.56
N ARG A 22 -13.04 0.17 -5.54
CA ARG A 22 -14.12 1.18 -5.57
C ARG A 22 -14.29 1.75 -4.16
N PRO A 23 -14.65 3.04 -3.96
CA PRO A 23 -14.77 3.64 -2.64
C PRO A 23 -15.70 2.87 -1.69
N ALA A 24 -16.76 2.26 -2.24
CA ALA A 24 -17.75 1.48 -1.48
C ALA A 24 -17.20 0.14 -0.92
N PRO A 25 -16.61 -0.77 -1.73
CA PRO A 25 -16.03 -2.01 -1.21
C PRO A 25 -14.87 -1.79 -0.24
N ARG A 26 -14.04 -0.75 -0.42
CA ARG A 26 -12.97 -0.40 0.55
C ARG A 26 -13.53 -0.05 1.92
N LYS A 27 -14.52 0.84 1.95
CA LYS A 27 -15.18 1.26 3.20
C LYS A 27 -15.87 0.07 3.87
N ALA A 28 -16.46 -0.84 3.09
CA ALA A 28 -17.06 -2.06 3.61
C ALA A 28 -16.00 -3.00 4.21
N SER A 29 -14.86 -3.21 3.54
CA SER A 29 -13.78 -4.05 4.05
C SER A 29 -13.14 -3.47 5.32
N ALA A 30 -12.78 -2.18 5.29
CA ALA A 30 -12.24 -1.49 6.46
C ALA A 30 -13.20 -1.57 7.67
N ARG A 31 -14.53 -1.46 7.45
CA ARG A 31 -15.52 -1.66 8.52
C ARG A 31 -15.51 -3.09 9.06
N ARG A 32 -15.35 -4.11 8.21
CA ARG A 32 -15.27 -5.52 8.63
C ARG A 32 -14.00 -5.76 9.44
N ALA A 33 -12.85 -5.33 8.94
CA ALA A 33 -11.57 -5.44 9.63
C ALA A 33 -11.58 -4.75 10.99
N LEU A 34 -12.08 -3.51 11.06
CA LEU A 34 -12.25 -2.78 12.33
C LEU A 34 -13.18 -3.52 13.30
N ARG A 35 -14.29 -4.07 12.80
CA ARG A 35 -15.22 -4.82 13.65
C ARG A 35 -14.58 -6.08 14.21
N ALA A 36 -13.89 -6.85 13.38
CA ALA A 36 -13.21 -8.08 13.79
C ALA A 36 -12.10 -7.77 14.82
N ALA A 37 -11.27 -6.78 14.55
CA ALA A 37 -10.16 -6.41 15.43
C ALA A 37 -10.61 -5.88 16.80
N ALA A 38 -11.73 -5.15 16.83
CA ALA A 38 -12.29 -4.53 18.03
C ALA A 38 -13.23 -5.43 18.84
N GLN A 39 -13.62 -6.60 18.31
CA GLN A 39 -14.50 -7.53 19.00
C GLN A 39 -13.92 -8.06 20.32
N PRO A 40 -12.64 -8.47 20.41
CA PRO A 40 -12.04 -8.90 21.69
C PRO A 40 -12.00 -7.79 22.75
N LEU A 41 -11.80 -6.53 22.35
CA LEU A 41 -11.89 -5.39 23.26
C LEU A 41 -13.28 -5.30 23.90
N ALA A 42 -14.33 -5.47 23.10
CA ALA A 42 -15.70 -5.46 23.59
C ALA A 42 -15.98 -6.63 24.54
N GLU A 43 -15.41 -7.81 24.29
CA GLU A 43 -15.54 -8.98 25.16
C GLU A 43 -14.87 -8.75 26.51
N ILE A 44 -13.64 -8.23 26.54
CA ILE A 44 -12.97 -7.84 27.79
C ILE A 44 -13.80 -6.81 28.56
N ALA A 45 -14.36 -5.83 27.86
CA ALA A 45 -15.23 -4.83 28.49
C ALA A 45 -16.53 -5.43 29.07
N ARG A 46 -17.08 -6.50 28.47
CA ARG A 46 -18.23 -7.23 29.02
C ARG A 46 -17.88 -8.04 30.26
N ASP A 47 -16.69 -8.62 30.30
CA ASP A 47 -16.24 -9.40 31.45
C ASP A 47 -15.95 -8.52 32.67
N LEU A 48 -15.49 -7.29 32.44
CA LEU A 48 -15.26 -6.30 33.48
C LEU A 48 -16.53 -5.54 33.88
N ALA A 49 -17.57 -5.55 33.05
CA ALA A 49 -18.81 -4.85 33.35
C ALA A 49 -19.57 -5.55 34.50
N PRO A 50 -20.10 -4.79 35.47
CA PRO A 50 -20.93 -5.33 36.54
C PRO A 50 -22.19 -5.96 35.98
N ARG A 51 -22.53 -7.16 36.48
CA ARG A 51 -23.75 -7.87 36.10
C ARG A 51 -24.87 -7.59 37.10
N ASP A 52 -26.02 -7.17 36.59
CA ASP A 52 -27.21 -6.97 37.42
C ASP A 52 -28.05 -8.26 37.48
N PRO A 53 -28.25 -8.87 38.67
CA PRO A 53 -29.11 -10.04 38.83
C PRO A 53 -30.59 -9.79 38.50
N SER A 54 -31.03 -8.53 38.50
CA SER A 54 -32.44 -8.13 38.34
C SER A 54 -32.86 -7.83 36.89
N GLY A 55 -31.91 -7.92 35.94
CA GLY A 55 -32.15 -7.73 34.50
C GLY A 55 -31.83 -6.32 34.00
N GLY A 56 -31.41 -6.21 32.74
CA GLY A 56 -30.89 -4.96 32.16
C GLY A 56 -29.36 -4.83 32.25
N ASP A 57 -28.64 -5.92 31.97
CA ASP A 57 -27.21 -6.00 32.20
C ASP A 57 -26.42 -5.03 31.29
N LEU A 58 -25.65 -4.14 31.90
CA LEU A 58 -24.72 -3.24 31.24
C LEU A 58 -23.78 -4.00 30.30
N ALA A 59 -23.33 -5.19 30.72
CA ALA A 59 -22.49 -6.07 29.91
C ALA A 59 -23.18 -6.45 28.58
N ALA A 60 -24.48 -6.76 28.62
CA ALA A 60 -25.24 -7.13 27.41
C ALA A 60 -25.38 -5.97 26.42
N SER A 61 -25.28 -4.72 26.89
CA SER A 61 -25.39 -3.53 26.05
C SER A 61 -24.10 -3.18 25.28
N ILE A 62 -22.95 -3.76 25.66
CA ILE A 62 -21.65 -3.44 25.06
C ILE A 62 -21.53 -4.09 23.69
N ALA A 63 -21.36 -3.25 22.66
CA ALA A 63 -21.30 -3.71 21.28
C ALA A 63 -20.25 -2.95 20.45
N VAL A 64 -19.82 -3.59 19.36
CA VAL A 64 -19.01 -3.00 18.30
C VAL A 64 -19.93 -2.62 17.14
N SER A 65 -20.06 -1.32 16.87
CA SER A 65 -21.12 -0.78 16.02
C SER A 65 -20.68 0.49 15.30
N THR A 66 -21.17 0.70 14.07
CA THR A 66 -21.05 1.98 13.36
C THR A 66 -22.20 2.95 13.69
N LYS A 67 -23.18 2.49 14.46
CA LYS A 67 -24.38 3.25 14.84
C LYS A 67 -24.22 3.82 16.23
N LEU A 68 -24.61 5.08 16.37
CA LEU A 68 -24.74 5.79 17.64
C LEU A 68 -26.19 6.23 17.83
N SER A 69 -26.63 6.38 19.08
CA SER A 69 -27.91 7.05 19.36
C SER A 69 -27.89 8.52 18.93
N LYS A 70 -29.07 9.13 18.76
CA LYS A 70 -29.20 10.56 18.38
C LYS A 70 -28.36 11.48 19.29
N ARG A 71 -28.34 11.21 20.60
CA ARG A 71 -27.58 11.99 21.58
C ARG A 71 -26.07 11.77 21.42
N GLN A 72 -25.62 10.52 21.31
CA GLN A 72 -24.20 10.18 21.10
C GLN A 72 -23.68 10.78 19.78
N ALA A 73 -24.43 10.67 18.68
CA ALA A 73 -24.07 11.26 17.39
C ALA A 73 -23.98 12.80 17.43
N ARG A 74 -24.86 13.48 18.17
CA ARG A 74 -24.77 14.94 18.38
C ARG A 74 -23.51 15.31 19.16
N ARG A 75 -23.16 14.54 20.20
CA ARG A 75 -21.95 14.77 21.00
C ARG A 75 -20.69 14.50 20.18
N HIS A 76 -20.66 13.40 19.42
CA HIS A 76 -19.58 13.04 18.52
C HIS A 76 -19.30 14.16 17.50
N ARG A 77 -20.33 14.63 16.79
CA ARG A 77 -20.18 15.73 15.81
C ARG A 77 -19.65 17.02 16.41
N ARG A 78 -19.95 17.30 17.68
CA ARG A 78 -19.44 18.49 18.38
C ARG A 78 -17.97 18.33 18.77
N MET A 79 -17.60 17.14 19.26
CA MET A 79 -16.24 16.85 19.73
C MET A 79 -15.23 16.66 18.60
N PHE A 80 -15.65 16.07 17.49
CA PHE A 80 -14.81 15.72 16.34
C PHE A 80 -15.20 16.51 15.09
N ALA A 81 -15.62 17.78 15.26
CA ALA A 81 -16.06 18.63 14.15
C ALA A 81 -14.98 18.79 13.06
N ASN A 82 -13.72 18.85 13.49
CA ASN A 82 -12.54 19.10 12.66
C ASN A 82 -11.72 17.84 12.34
N ASP A 83 -12.14 16.67 12.84
CA ASP A 83 -11.39 15.42 12.71
C ASP A 83 -12.32 14.33 12.18
N ARG A 84 -12.37 14.21 10.84
CA ARG A 84 -13.30 13.32 10.15
C ARG A 84 -12.56 12.13 9.59
N ALA A 85 -12.87 10.93 10.09
CA ALA A 85 -12.33 9.70 9.52
C ALA A 85 -13.19 9.21 8.35
N ALA A 86 -12.54 8.53 7.39
CA ALA A 86 -13.24 7.90 6.26
C ALA A 86 -14.17 6.75 6.71
N VAL A 87 -13.78 6.06 7.79
CA VAL A 87 -14.51 4.97 8.43
C VAL A 87 -14.33 5.07 9.94
N GLU A 88 -15.45 4.98 10.67
CA GLU A 88 -15.48 5.00 12.13
C GLU A 88 -16.18 3.74 12.67
N MET A 89 -15.66 3.20 13.75
CA MET A 89 -16.25 2.10 14.51
C MET A 89 -16.26 2.46 15.99
N PHE A 90 -17.40 2.25 16.65
CA PHE A 90 -17.58 2.56 18.06
C PHE A 90 -17.63 1.27 18.87
N VAL A 91 -16.94 1.27 19.99
CA VAL A 91 -16.98 0.20 20.99
C VAL A 91 -17.49 0.80 22.29
N GLY A 92 -18.55 0.22 22.83
CA GLY A 92 -19.10 0.68 24.09
C GLY A 92 -20.54 0.27 24.33
N PRO A 93 -21.09 0.67 25.48
CA PRO A 93 -22.47 0.41 25.84
C PRO A 93 -23.44 1.09 24.88
N GLY A 94 -24.67 0.58 24.84
CA GLY A 94 -25.80 1.21 24.19
C GLY A 94 -26.14 2.59 24.78
N PRO A 95 -27.28 3.18 24.42
CA PRO A 95 -27.72 4.46 24.97
C PRO A 95 -28.21 4.34 26.43
N ASP A 96 -27.36 3.84 27.31
CA ASP A 96 -27.60 3.73 28.74
C ASP A 96 -26.88 4.87 29.48
N PRO A 97 -27.62 5.81 30.11
CA PRO A 97 -27.03 6.85 30.95
C PRO A 97 -26.25 6.31 32.15
N ALA A 98 -26.63 5.16 32.69
CA ALA A 98 -25.99 4.56 33.86
C ALA A 98 -24.55 4.13 33.55
N ALA A 99 -24.28 3.69 32.32
CA ALA A 99 -22.96 3.26 31.89
C ALA A 99 -21.86 4.32 32.08
N TRP A 100 -22.17 5.60 31.85
CA TRP A 100 -21.23 6.71 32.08
C TRP A 100 -20.94 6.89 33.57
N ASN A 101 -21.98 6.80 34.41
CA ASN A 101 -21.83 6.90 35.85
C ASN A 101 -21.08 5.69 36.43
N GLN A 102 -21.23 4.51 35.82
CA GLN A 102 -20.48 3.33 36.22
C GLN A 102 -18.99 3.49 35.90
N GLU A 103 -18.66 3.90 34.67
CA GLU A 103 -17.25 4.04 34.23
C GLU A 103 -16.48 5.11 35.03
N PHE A 104 -17.11 6.24 35.34
CA PHE A 104 -16.44 7.40 35.93
C PHE A 104 -16.79 7.67 37.40
N GLY A 105 -17.83 7.02 37.93
CA GLY A 105 -18.40 7.37 39.22
C GLY A 105 -19.16 8.70 39.19
N ASN A 106 -19.81 9.01 40.31
CA ASN A 106 -20.42 10.30 40.58
C ASN A 106 -20.37 10.59 42.09
N ILE A 107 -21.05 11.63 42.55
CA ILE A 107 -21.04 12.07 43.96
C ILE A 107 -21.65 11.00 44.89
N HIS A 108 -22.52 10.13 44.39
CA HIS A 108 -23.28 9.15 45.15
C HIS A 108 -22.85 7.69 44.88
N HIS A 109 -21.93 7.45 43.95
CA HIS A 109 -21.52 6.11 43.51
C HIS A 109 -20.06 6.09 43.07
N GLY A 110 -19.28 5.13 43.59
CA GLY A 110 -17.88 4.95 43.24
C GLY A 110 -17.69 4.49 41.79
N ALA A 111 -16.57 4.87 41.16
CA ALA A 111 -16.25 4.43 39.81
C ALA A 111 -15.96 2.92 39.78
N GLN A 112 -16.58 2.21 38.84
CA GLN A 112 -16.24 0.85 38.46
C GLN A 112 -15.96 0.82 36.96
N PRO A 113 -14.74 1.20 36.55
CA PRO A 113 -14.38 1.29 35.15
C PRO A 113 -14.30 -0.10 34.52
N PHE A 114 -14.84 -0.23 33.32
CA PHE A 114 -14.86 -1.46 32.52
C PHE A 114 -14.30 -1.23 31.11
N LEU A 115 -14.49 -0.04 30.53
CA LEU A 115 -13.98 0.28 29.19
C LEU A 115 -12.52 0.72 29.18
N ARG A 116 -12.10 1.61 30.09
CA ARG A 116 -10.70 2.01 30.21
C ARG A 116 -9.76 0.83 30.50
N PRO A 117 -10.01 -0.04 31.48
CA PRO A 117 -9.13 -1.19 31.71
C PRO A 117 -9.10 -2.14 30.52
N ALA A 118 -10.24 -2.37 29.85
CA ALA A 118 -10.27 -3.16 28.62
C ALA A 118 -9.40 -2.53 27.51
N TRP A 119 -9.48 -1.21 27.34
CA TRP A 119 -8.66 -0.48 26.37
C TRP A 119 -7.17 -0.55 26.70
N GLU A 120 -6.80 -0.32 27.96
CA GLU A 120 -5.40 -0.37 28.39
C GLU A 120 -4.79 -1.76 28.17
N GLN A 121 -5.56 -2.81 28.40
CA GLN A 121 -5.17 -4.20 28.18
C GLN A 121 -5.03 -4.56 26.70
N ASP A 122 -5.97 -4.16 25.83
CA ASP A 122 -6.08 -4.72 24.49
C ASP A 122 -5.64 -3.78 23.35
N GLN A 123 -5.42 -2.48 23.60
CA GLN A 123 -5.10 -1.48 22.55
C GLN A 123 -3.98 -1.91 21.57
N ARG A 124 -2.90 -2.53 22.05
CA ARG A 124 -1.77 -2.98 21.22
C ARG A 124 -2.13 -4.22 20.40
N ALA A 125 -2.83 -5.16 21.02
CA ALA A 125 -3.28 -6.38 20.36
C ALA A 125 -4.34 -6.07 19.30
N LEU A 126 -5.25 -5.13 19.59
CA LEU A 126 -6.23 -4.61 18.63
C LEU A 126 -5.56 -4.04 17.38
N LEU A 127 -4.52 -3.21 17.54
CA LEU A 127 -3.78 -2.65 16.41
C LEU A 127 -3.10 -3.74 15.57
N ASN A 128 -2.52 -4.75 16.22
CA ASN A 128 -1.90 -5.87 15.50
C ASN A 128 -2.92 -6.71 14.72
N ARG A 129 -4.09 -6.97 15.32
CA ARG A 129 -5.20 -7.67 14.65
C ARG A 129 -5.72 -6.85 13.47
N LEU A 130 -5.92 -5.55 13.67
CA LEU A 130 -6.36 -4.65 12.60
C LEU A 130 -5.37 -4.64 11.43
N LYS A 131 -4.07 -4.58 11.72
CA LYS A 131 -3.03 -4.66 10.69
C LYS A 131 -3.12 -5.97 9.89
N ALA A 132 -3.27 -7.10 10.57
CA ALA A 132 -3.37 -8.42 9.93
C ALA A 132 -4.64 -8.56 9.08
N GLU A 133 -5.78 -8.10 9.58
CA GLU A 133 -7.06 -8.13 8.85
C GLU A 133 -7.01 -7.25 7.59
N LEU A 134 -6.48 -6.03 7.72
CA LEU A 134 -6.31 -5.13 6.57
C LEU A 134 -5.35 -5.70 5.53
N TRP A 135 -4.24 -6.32 5.97
CA TRP A 135 -3.30 -6.99 5.07
C TRP A 135 -3.95 -8.14 4.32
N THR A 136 -4.71 -8.98 5.04
CA THR A 136 -5.45 -10.10 4.46
C THR A 136 -6.51 -9.63 3.46
N ASP A 137 -7.20 -8.53 3.77
CA ASP A 137 -8.18 -7.93 2.86
C ASP A 137 -7.52 -7.34 1.61
N ILE A 138 -6.30 -6.81 1.71
CA ILE A 138 -5.51 -6.36 0.56
C ILE A 138 -5.11 -7.55 -0.31
N GLU A 139 -4.59 -8.63 0.28
CA GLU A 139 -4.23 -9.86 -0.45
C GLU A 139 -5.43 -10.54 -1.11
N LYS A 140 -6.60 -10.51 -0.45
CA LYS A 140 -7.84 -11.12 -0.95
C LYS A 140 -8.62 -10.25 -1.92
N SER A 141 -8.37 -8.94 -1.98
CA SER A 141 -9.06 -8.05 -2.91
C SER A 141 -8.44 -8.22 -4.30
N PRO A 142 -9.12 -8.84 -5.28
CA PRO A 142 -8.66 -8.81 -6.65
C PRO A 142 -8.90 -7.40 -7.20
N ASP A 143 -7.94 -6.94 -8.01
CA ASP A 143 -7.96 -5.67 -8.74
C ASP A 143 -9.34 -5.42 -9.41
N PRO A 144 -10.07 -4.32 -9.14
CA PRO A 144 -11.47 -4.14 -9.51
C PRO A 144 -11.58 -3.40 -10.84
N ARG A 145 -10.99 -3.96 -11.88
CA ARG A 145 -11.34 -3.61 -13.26
C ARG A 145 -12.66 -4.31 -13.62
N PRO A 146 -13.60 -3.63 -14.32
CA PRO A 146 -14.89 -4.23 -14.64
C PRO A 146 -14.70 -5.46 -15.54
N ALA A 147 -15.30 -6.57 -15.13
CA ALA A 147 -15.34 -7.81 -15.87
C ALA A 147 -16.07 -7.62 -17.20
N ALA A 148 -15.33 -7.65 -18.30
CA ALA A 148 -15.87 -8.03 -19.61
C ALA A 148 -15.71 -9.56 -19.77
N CYS A 149 -16.70 -10.16 -20.44
CA CYS A 149 -16.95 -11.58 -20.58
C CYS A 149 -15.75 -12.46 -20.99
N GLY A 150 -15.76 -13.68 -20.44
CA GLY A 150 -14.97 -14.82 -20.89
C GLY A 150 -13.85 -15.11 -19.92
N ALA A 151 -13.96 -16.21 -19.16
CA ALA A 151 -12.86 -16.70 -18.36
C ALA A 151 -11.63 -16.93 -19.26
N PRO A 152 -10.49 -16.25 -19.03
CA PRO A 152 -9.25 -16.60 -19.68
C PRO A 152 -8.42 -17.39 -18.67
N GLN A 153 -7.95 -18.53 -19.14
CA GLN A 153 -6.86 -19.27 -18.51
C GLN A 153 -5.71 -18.29 -18.24
N HIS A 154 -5.14 -18.37 -17.05
CA HIS A 154 -4.05 -17.53 -16.54
C HIS A 154 -2.98 -17.27 -17.61
N ASN A 155 -3.02 -16.08 -18.19
CA ASN A 155 -1.92 -15.48 -18.93
C ASN A 155 -1.77 -14.08 -18.33
N PRO A 156 -0.68 -13.77 -17.61
CA PRO A 156 -0.58 -12.53 -16.86
C PRO A 156 -0.57 -11.34 -17.82
N ALA A 157 -1.49 -10.39 -17.63
CA ALA A 157 -1.36 -9.09 -18.26
C ALA A 157 -0.06 -8.46 -17.73
N LEU A 158 1.00 -8.50 -18.53
CA LEU A 158 2.32 -7.95 -18.20
C LEU A 158 2.12 -6.48 -17.77
N ASN A 159 2.52 -6.15 -16.54
CA ASN A 159 2.60 -4.76 -16.12
C ASN A 159 3.79 -4.06 -16.82
N MET A 160 3.88 -2.72 -16.75
CA MET A 160 4.93 -1.98 -17.48
C MET A 160 6.34 -2.43 -17.12
N GLU A 161 6.59 -2.69 -15.83
CA GLU A 161 7.91 -3.15 -15.34
C GLU A 161 8.28 -4.53 -15.90
N GLU A 162 7.34 -5.47 -15.88
CA GLU A 162 7.48 -6.82 -16.42
C GLU A 162 7.62 -6.79 -17.93
N ALA A 163 6.85 -5.96 -18.63
CA ALA A 163 6.96 -5.79 -20.08
C ALA A 163 8.30 -5.17 -20.48
N PHE A 164 8.77 -4.17 -19.74
CA PHE A 164 10.08 -3.54 -19.98
C PHE A 164 11.22 -4.53 -19.71
N ARG A 165 11.13 -5.30 -18.62
CA ARG A 165 12.10 -6.34 -18.31
C ARG A 165 12.07 -7.47 -19.34
N ALA A 166 10.88 -7.92 -19.74
CA ALA A 166 10.71 -8.97 -20.76
C ALA A 166 11.26 -8.53 -22.12
N LEU A 167 11.07 -7.26 -22.51
CA LEU A 167 11.66 -6.68 -23.72
C LEU A 167 13.19 -6.79 -23.71
N LEU A 168 13.84 -6.47 -22.59
CA LEU A 168 15.29 -6.58 -22.46
C LEU A 168 15.77 -8.03 -22.35
N GLN A 169 15.03 -8.90 -21.65
CA GLN A 169 15.33 -10.33 -21.52
C GLN A 169 15.16 -11.10 -22.84
N GLY A 170 14.21 -10.69 -23.68
CA GLY A 170 13.95 -11.28 -25.01
C GLY A 170 14.87 -10.75 -26.11
N SER A 171 15.65 -9.70 -25.85
CA SER A 171 16.54 -9.12 -26.85
C SER A 171 17.87 -9.86 -26.92
N ALA A 172 18.10 -10.56 -28.02
CA ALA A 172 19.37 -11.22 -28.31
C ALA A 172 20.58 -10.25 -28.26
N ALA A 173 20.38 -8.99 -28.62
CA ALA A 173 21.41 -7.96 -28.58
C ALA A 173 21.85 -7.62 -27.14
N VAL A 174 20.93 -7.67 -26.17
CA VAL A 174 21.24 -7.41 -24.75
C VAL A 174 21.78 -8.68 -24.09
N THR A 175 21.16 -9.83 -24.37
CA THR A 175 21.56 -11.10 -23.77
C THR A 175 22.92 -11.62 -24.26
N ALA A 176 23.43 -11.08 -25.38
CA ALA A 176 24.80 -11.34 -25.83
C ALA A 176 25.87 -10.73 -24.89
N HIS A 177 25.52 -9.67 -24.14
CA HIS A 177 26.43 -8.98 -23.22
C HIS A 177 26.27 -9.40 -21.77
N LEU A 178 25.07 -9.79 -21.34
CA LEU A 178 24.81 -10.29 -19.99
C LEU A 178 23.75 -11.40 -19.98
N PRO A 179 23.78 -12.33 -19.02
CA PRO A 179 22.71 -13.32 -18.91
C PRO A 179 21.39 -12.65 -18.49
N ALA A 180 20.25 -13.12 -19.00
CA ALA A 180 18.92 -12.55 -18.71
C ALA A 180 18.61 -12.45 -17.20
N ARG A 181 19.17 -13.35 -16.37
CA ARG A 181 19.07 -13.33 -14.90
C ARG A 181 19.78 -12.14 -14.24
N ALA A 182 20.68 -11.47 -14.94
CA ALA A 182 21.41 -10.31 -14.45
C ALA A 182 20.73 -8.96 -14.80
N ILE A 183 19.52 -9.02 -15.39
CA ILE A 183 18.63 -7.87 -15.62
C ILE A 183 17.69 -7.78 -14.41
N ASN A 184 17.91 -6.79 -13.55
CA ASN A 184 17.25 -6.65 -12.27
C ASN A 184 16.47 -5.33 -12.18
N TRP A 185 15.37 -5.33 -11.43
CA TRP A 185 14.62 -4.12 -11.10
C TRP A 185 14.99 -3.66 -9.68
N GLY A 186 15.17 -2.36 -9.48
CA GLY A 186 15.51 -1.70 -8.22
C GLY A 186 16.97 -1.88 -7.78
N ALA A 187 17.43 -3.12 -7.59
CA ALA A 187 18.77 -3.41 -7.09
C ALA A 187 19.35 -4.69 -7.67
N HIS A 188 20.69 -4.75 -7.79
CA HIS A 188 21.40 -5.98 -8.11
C HIS A 188 21.63 -6.81 -6.83
N PRO A 189 21.25 -8.10 -6.79
CA PRO A 189 21.46 -8.95 -5.63
C PRO A 189 22.93 -9.05 -5.19
N GLN A 190 23.17 -9.01 -3.87
CA GLN A 190 24.52 -9.17 -3.32
C GLN A 190 25.07 -10.57 -3.62
N GLY A 191 26.33 -10.64 -4.04
CA GLY A 191 27.00 -11.90 -4.39
C GLY A 191 26.81 -12.37 -5.84
N MET A 192 26.03 -11.66 -6.66
CA MET A 192 26.00 -11.90 -8.11
C MET A 192 27.16 -11.20 -8.83
N GLY A 193 27.73 -11.89 -9.82
CA GLY A 193 28.82 -11.38 -10.65
C GLY A 193 28.36 -10.37 -11.70
N LEU A 194 29.30 -9.55 -12.16
CA LEU A 194 29.14 -8.59 -13.25
C LEU A 194 29.42 -9.25 -14.61
N PRO A 195 28.84 -8.77 -15.73
CA PRO A 195 28.04 -7.55 -15.90
C PRO A 195 26.59 -7.67 -15.43
N ALA A 196 26.02 -6.54 -14.99
CA ALA A 196 24.66 -6.45 -14.47
C ALA A 196 23.92 -5.24 -15.04
N LEU A 197 22.61 -5.35 -15.17
CA LEU A 197 21.73 -4.26 -15.58
C LEU A 197 20.70 -4.04 -14.48
N VAL A 198 20.62 -2.81 -13.96
CA VAL A 198 19.65 -2.41 -12.95
C VAL A 198 18.71 -1.37 -13.53
N ILE A 199 17.41 -1.60 -13.42
CA ILE A 199 16.36 -0.71 -13.88
C ILE A 199 15.70 -0.10 -12.66
N THR A 200 15.61 1.22 -12.61
CA THR A 200 15.00 1.96 -11.51
C THR A 200 13.90 2.86 -12.05
N LEU A 201 12.70 2.72 -11.50
CA LEU A 201 11.62 3.68 -11.71
C LEU A 201 11.93 4.96 -10.94
N ILE A 202 12.10 6.07 -11.66
CA ILE A 202 12.37 7.39 -11.05
C ILE A 202 11.05 8.10 -10.75
N SER A 203 10.13 8.07 -11.69
CA SER A 203 8.82 8.69 -11.55
C SER A 203 7.84 8.07 -12.53
N GLU A 204 6.58 8.03 -12.17
CA GLU A 204 5.47 7.67 -13.06
C GLU A 204 4.32 8.67 -12.85
N ALA A 205 3.68 9.05 -13.95
CA ALA A 205 2.50 9.91 -13.95
C ALA A 205 1.48 9.35 -14.94
N GLU A 206 0.22 9.27 -14.54
CA GLU A 206 -0.87 8.90 -15.44
C GLU A 206 -1.47 10.15 -16.10
N GLY A 207 -1.79 10.05 -17.39
CA GLY A 207 -2.51 11.07 -18.12
C GLY A 207 -3.91 11.26 -17.55
N LEU A 208 -4.27 12.52 -17.29
CA LEU A 208 -5.58 12.90 -16.76
C LEU A 208 -6.33 13.76 -17.78
N THR A 209 -7.62 13.47 -17.92
CA THR A 209 -8.59 14.31 -18.61
C THR A 209 -9.58 14.88 -17.60
N MET A 210 -10.42 15.81 -18.04
CA MET A 210 -11.54 16.31 -17.22
C MET A 210 -12.57 15.21 -16.85
N MET A 211 -12.49 14.04 -17.48
CA MET A 211 -13.33 12.87 -17.22
C MET A 211 -12.61 11.79 -16.38
N GLY A 212 -11.38 12.06 -15.92
CA GLY A 212 -10.53 11.10 -15.22
C GLY A 212 -9.37 10.60 -16.08
N PRO A 213 -8.69 9.52 -15.64
CA PRO A 213 -7.50 9.03 -16.33
C PRO A 213 -7.74 8.55 -17.75
N ASP A 214 -6.79 8.80 -18.66
CA ASP A 214 -6.85 8.37 -20.06
C ASP A 214 -6.20 6.99 -20.31
N GLY A 215 -5.69 6.35 -19.25
CA GLY A 215 -5.02 5.06 -19.29
C GLY A 215 -3.67 5.08 -20.03
N LEU A 216 -3.08 6.26 -20.27
CA LEU A 216 -1.70 6.40 -20.71
C LEU A 216 -0.85 6.79 -19.50
N SER A 217 0.11 5.95 -19.11
CA SER A 217 1.11 6.33 -18.12
C SER A 217 2.40 6.76 -18.79
N GLU A 218 2.98 7.85 -18.30
CA GLU A 218 4.31 8.30 -18.64
C GLU A 218 5.26 8.01 -17.46
N ALA A 219 6.28 7.18 -17.69
CA ALA A 219 7.25 6.83 -16.66
C ALA A 219 8.67 7.17 -17.09
N ARG A 220 9.45 7.72 -16.15
CA ARG A 220 10.89 7.94 -16.28
C ARG A 220 11.63 6.77 -15.64
N LEU A 221 12.36 6.04 -16.46
CA LEU A 221 13.18 4.90 -16.05
C LEU A 221 14.66 5.27 -16.15
N GLN A 222 15.44 4.90 -15.15
CA GLN A 222 16.89 4.92 -15.21
C GLN A 222 17.39 3.48 -15.39
N VAL A 223 18.23 3.25 -16.40
CA VAL A 223 18.87 1.96 -16.66
C VAL A 223 20.37 2.11 -16.43
N ASP A 224 20.85 1.47 -15.38
CA ASP A 224 22.25 1.46 -15.01
C ASP A 224 22.93 0.15 -15.46
N CYS A 225 23.89 0.30 -16.38
CA CYS A 225 24.69 -0.79 -16.94
C CYS A 225 26.02 -0.88 -16.18
N TYR A 226 26.25 -2.00 -15.49
CA TYR A 226 27.46 -2.27 -14.71
C TYR A 226 28.34 -3.31 -15.39
N ALA A 227 29.66 -3.06 -15.43
CA ALA A 227 30.64 -4.04 -15.90
C ALA A 227 32.00 -3.87 -15.22
N LEU A 228 32.86 -4.88 -15.35
CA LEU A 228 34.25 -4.84 -14.88
C LEU A 228 35.14 -3.94 -15.75
N THR A 229 34.71 -3.60 -16.97
CA THR A 229 35.46 -2.75 -17.90
C THR A 229 34.60 -1.59 -18.41
N ALA A 230 35.23 -0.44 -18.65
CA ALA A 230 34.56 0.73 -19.22
C ALA A 230 33.96 0.40 -20.61
N ARG A 231 34.70 -0.34 -21.44
CA ARG A 231 34.23 -0.79 -22.75
C ARG A 231 33.00 -1.69 -22.61
N GLY A 232 33.02 -2.67 -21.70
CA GLY A 232 31.88 -3.56 -21.46
C GLY A 232 30.62 -2.81 -21.03
N ALA A 233 30.75 -1.85 -20.11
CA ALA A 233 29.62 -1.02 -19.67
C ALA A 233 29.07 -0.14 -20.81
N LYS A 234 29.94 0.36 -21.70
CA LYS A 234 29.55 1.21 -22.82
C LYS A 234 28.92 0.43 -23.98
N ASP A 235 29.44 -0.74 -24.29
CA ASP A 235 28.88 -1.59 -25.33
C ASP A 235 27.50 -2.12 -24.90
N LEU A 236 27.36 -2.48 -23.63
CA LEU A 236 26.05 -2.80 -23.05
C LEU A 236 25.07 -1.62 -23.13
N SER A 237 25.49 -0.40 -22.78
CA SER A 237 24.59 0.75 -22.84
C SER A 237 24.16 1.13 -24.26
N ARG A 238 25.03 0.90 -25.26
CA ARG A 238 24.69 1.03 -26.69
C ARG A 238 23.65 0.00 -27.12
N ALA A 239 23.85 -1.27 -26.75
CA ALA A 239 22.90 -2.35 -27.06
C ALA A 239 21.52 -2.07 -26.44
N VAL A 240 21.48 -1.67 -25.17
CA VAL A 240 20.24 -1.29 -24.46
C VAL A 240 19.56 -0.11 -25.16
N ARG A 241 20.30 0.95 -25.48
CA ARG A 241 19.75 2.11 -26.19
C ARG A 241 19.17 1.74 -27.56
N GLN A 242 19.85 0.87 -28.32
CA GLN A 242 19.38 0.46 -29.65
C GLN A 242 18.07 -0.32 -29.60
N VAL A 243 17.87 -1.11 -28.55
CA VAL A 243 16.63 -1.89 -28.35
C VAL A 243 15.49 -1.00 -27.88
N LEU A 244 15.78 -0.06 -26.97
CA LEU A 244 14.74 0.72 -26.30
C LEU A 244 14.37 2.00 -27.04
N HIS A 245 15.33 2.74 -27.61
CA HIS A 245 15.04 4.04 -28.20
C HIS A 245 14.20 3.90 -29.47
N GLY A 246 13.02 4.53 -29.46
CA GLY A 246 12.06 4.45 -30.56
C GLY A 246 11.19 3.19 -30.52
N TYR A 247 11.32 2.34 -29.50
CA TYR A 247 10.53 1.12 -29.39
C TYR A 247 9.03 1.41 -29.23
N ARG A 248 8.21 0.62 -29.93
CA ARG A 248 6.73 0.64 -29.88
C ARG A 248 6.23 -0.79 -29.97
N GLY A 249 5.31 -1.20 -29.08
CA GLY A 249 4.72 -2.52 -29.07
C GLY A 249 4.55 -3.10 -27.65
N GLY A 250 3.67 -4.09 -27.52
CA GLY A 250 3.41 -4.79 -26.24
C GLY A 250 3.00 -3.85 -25.11
N GLY A 251 2.19 -2.82 -25.41
CA GLY A 251 1.75 -1.77 -24.48
C GLY A 251 2.56 -0.46 -24.52
N PHE A 252 3.80 -0.48 -25.03
CA PHE A 252 4.59 0.75 -25.20
C PHE A 252 4.16 1.53 -26.44
N ARG A 253 3.64 2.74 -26.24
CA ARG A 253 3.34 3.71 -27.31
C ARG A 253 4.61 4.33 -27.86
N LEU A 254 5.58 4.59 -26.98
CA LEU A 254 6.91 5.04 -27.34
C LEU A 254 7.85 4.89 -26.14
N ILE A 255 9.09 4.45 -26.39
CA ILE A 255 10.19 4.56 -25.45
C ILE A 255 11.22 5.55 -26.03
N THR A 256 11.54 6.60 -25.28
CA THR A 256 12.43 7.68 -25.71
C THR A 256 13.65 7.73 -24.81
N HIS A 257 14.83 7.75 -25.41
CA HIS A 257 16.08 7.99 -24.69
C HIS A 257 16.21 9.50 -24.43
N VAL A 258 16.46 9.88 -23.18
CA VAL A 258 16.54 11.29 -22.75
C VAL A 258 17.99 11.70 -22.53
N ALA A 259 18.76 10.90 -21.80
CA ALA A 259 20.12 11.23 -21.43
C ALA A 259 20.97 9.98 -21.20
N SER A 260 22.28 10.09 -21.46
CA SER A 260 23.27 9.08 -21.09
C SER A 260 24.35 9.72 -20.23
N ARG A 261 24.76 9.06 -19.16
CA ARG A 261 25.84 9.49 -18.27
C ARG A 261 26.78 8.33 -18.03
N ASP A 262 28.05 8.51 -18.34
CA ASP A 262 29.08 7.58 -17.89
C ASP A 262 29.60 8.07 -16.54
N SER A 263 29.58 7.20 -15.54
CA SER A 263 30.03 7.55 -14.20
C SER A 263 30.83 6.40 -13.58
N ARG A 264 31.64 6.74 -12.59
CA ARG A 264 32.25 5.77 -11.67
C ARG A 264 31.66 6.08 -10.30
N SER A 265 31.18 5.07 -9.57
CA SER A 265 30.61 5.29 -8.24
C SER A 265 31.67 5.89 -7.30
N GLY A 266 31.53 7.16 -6.90
CA GLY A 266 32.50 7.88 -6.07
C GLY A 266 32.54 7.43 -4.60
N GLY A 267 33.74 7.35 -4.01
CA GLY A 267 34.02 6.91 -2.64
C GLY A 267 35.49 6.55 -2.45
N THR A 268 35.93 6.25 -1.22
CA THR A 268 37.36 6.09 -0.85
C THR A 268 38.10 4.92 -1.51
N ASN A 269 37.41 3.96 -2.15
CA ASN A 269 38.00 2.79 -2.82
C ASN A 269 37.65 2.77 -4.32
N GLU A 270 38.20 3.70 -5.10
CA GLU A 270 37.82 3.85 -6.51
C GLU A 270 38.26 2.67 -7.39
N ALA A 271 39.41 2.04 -7.12
CA ALA A 271 40.03 0.99 -7.94
C ALA A 271 39.21 -0.30 -8.05
N GLU A 272 38.40 -0.62 -7.04
CA GLU A 272 37.64 -1.88 -6.93
C GLU A 272 36.18 -1.76 -7.41
N ARG A 273 35.73 -0.55 -7.78
CA ARG A 273 34.33 -0.29 -8.13
C ARG A 273 34.04 -0.52 -9.62
N PRO A 274 32.87 -1.08 -9.94
CA PRO A 274 32.48 -1.36 -11.32
C PRO A 274 32.25 -0.08 -12.12
N PHE A 275 32.48 -0.18 -13.43
CA PHE A 275 32.15 0.88 -14.38
C PHE A 275 30.64 0.93 -14.59
N ARG A 276 30.07 2.14 -14.60
CA ARG A 276 28.62 2.37 -14.74
C ARG A 276 28.33 3.30 -15.91
N SER A 277 27.47 2.86 -16.82
CA SER A 277 26.84 3.73 -17.82
C SER A 277 25.35 3.81 -17.52
N SER A 278 24.86 4.99 -17.19
CA SER A 278 23.48 5.28 -16.79
C SER A 278 22.71 5.88 -17.96
N LEU A 279 21.52 5.37 -18.23
CA LEU A 279 20.64 5.82 -19.32
C LEU A 279 19.29 6.20 -18.76
N ASP A 280 18.80 7.39 -19.08
CA ASP A 280 17.44 7.79 -18.74
C ASP A 280 16.52 7.59 -19.95
N PHE A 281 15.36 6.99 -19.70
CA PHE A 281 14.30 6.80 -20.68
C PHE A 281 12.99 7.38 -20.17
N ILE A 282 12.18 7.92 -21.08
CA ILE A 282 10.77 8.20 -20.86
C ILE A 282 9.98 7.15 -21.64
N THR A 283 9.02 6.53 -20.98
CA THR A 283 8.14 5.53 -21.57
C THR A 283 6.71 6.06 -21.54
N ALA A 284 6.02 5.95 -22.67
CA ALA A 284 4.58 6.15 -22.75
C ALA A 284 3.93 4.76 -22.86
N TRP A 285 3.25 4.33 -21.81
CA TRP A 285 2.71 2.98 -21.63
C TRP A 285 1.19 3.01 -21.54
N ARG A 286 0.53 2.02 -22.15
CA ARG A 286 -0.88 1.73 -21.94
C ARG A 286 -1.06 0.23 -21.89
N ALA A 287 -1.67 -0.28 -20.83
CA ALA A 287 -2.00 -1.70 -20.74
C ALA A 287 -2.83 -2.12 -21.97
N GLU A 288 -2.35 -3.13 -22.70
CA GLU A 288 -3.13 -3.71 -23.78
C GLU A 288 -4.25 -4.54 -23.13
N HIS A 289 -5.49 -4.07 -23.30
CA HIS A 289 -6.64 -4.95 -23.13
C HIS A 289 -6.63 -5.92 -24.31
N ALA A 290 -6.25 -7.17 -24.05
CA ALA A 290 -6.51 -8.28 -24.96
C ALA A 290 -8.02 -8.50 -25.10
#